data_AF-A0A7Z0VP16-F1
#
_entry.id   AF-A0A7Z0VP16-F1
#
_cell.length_a   1.000
_cell.length_b   1.000
_cell.length_c   1.000
_cell.angle_alpha   90.00
_cell.angle_beta   90.00
_cell.angle_gamma   90.00
#
_symmetry.space_group_name_H-M   'P 1'
#
loop_
_entity.id
_entity.type
_entity.pdbx_description
1 polymer ?
#
loop_
_entity_poly.entity_id
_entity_poly.type
_entity_poly.pdbx_seq_one_letter_code
_entity_poly.pdbx_strand_id
1 'polypeptide(L)'
;MVIETYYIQYLLSIKELIYINIGLENHRFILLFLKDNNNKKHGKMHTKETNMRLEHPDIADPLEAVKANRTIEVDGRMIAIDDEGYLIDFDDWSPAVTEALAEAAGVKLTEEHWLLIDFLHRFYKEYEIAPEIPILARNLCKDQNDCRWTKRYIETLFPGGAKMACRFAGLTRPVGRSCL
;
A
#
# COMPACT_ATOMS: atom_id res chain seq x y z
N MET A 1 -30.80 -12.25 14.86
CA MET A 1 -29.89 -13.22 14.20
C MET A 1 -30.25 -13.40 12.72
N VAL A 2 -30.50 -12.30 12.00
CA VAL A 2 -30.83 -12.30 10.55
C VAL A 2 -30.11 -11.16 9.81
N ILE A 3 -29.61 -10.15 10.53
CA ILE A 3 -28.93 -8.98 9.98
C ILE A 3 -27.49 -9.32 9.55
N GLU A 4 -26.79 -10.16 10.32
CA GLU A 4 -25.41 -10.57 10.01
C GLU A 4 -25.31 -11.38 8.72
N THR A 5 -26.30 -12.22 8.41
CA THR A 5 -26.32 -13.00 7.16
C THR A 5 -26.56 -12.12 5.93
N TYR A 6 -27.34 -11.04 6.03
CA TYR A 6 -27.52 -10.09 4.92
C TYR A 6 -26.24 -9.30 4.63
N TYR A 7 -25.48 -8.92 5.67
CA TYR A 7 -24.22 -8.22 5.50
C TYR A 7 -23.16 -9.11 4.84
N ILE A 8 -23.05 -10.38 5.26
CA ILE A 8 -22.14 -11.35 4.65
C ILE A 8 -22.53 -11.66 3.19
N GLN A 9 -23.82 -11.80 2.89
CA GLN A 9 -24.29 -12.02 1.51
C GLN A 9 -24.03 -10.79 0.61
N TYR A 10 -24.18 -9.58 1.15
CA TYR A 10 -23.88 -8.33 0.46
C TYR A 10 -22.37 -8.18 0.19
N LEU A 11 -21.52 -8.52 1.17
CA LEU A 11 -20.06 -8.54 1.01
C LEU A 11 -19.60 -9.60 0.00
N LEU A 12 -20.24 -10.79 -0.04
CA LEU A 12 -19.97 -11.81 -1.05
C LEU A 12 -20.36 -11.34 -2.46
N SER A 13 -21.50 -10.66 -2.60
CA SER A 13 -21.93 -10.09 -3.89
C SER A 13 -20.98 -8.98 -4.39
N ILE A 14 -20.46 -8.15 -3.48
CA ILE A 14 -19.45 -7.14 -3.81
C ILE A 14 -18.11 -7.78 -4.19
N LYS A 15 -17.70 -8.86 -3.52
CA LYS A 15 -16.50 -9.63 -3.88
C LYS A 15 -16.57 -10.17 -5.31
N GLU A 16 -17.70 -10.74 -5.73
CA GLU A 16 -17.87 -11.23 -7.10
C GLU A 16 -17.88 -10.09 -8.13
N LEU A 17 -18.55 -8.98 -7.84
CA LEU A 17 -18.61 -7.82 -8.74
C LEU A 17 -17.25 -7.13 -8.93
N ILE A 18 -16.38 -7.14 -7.92
CA ILE A 18 -15.02 -6.60 -8.02
C ILE A 18 -14.12 -7.55 -8.82
N TYR A 19 -14.19 -8.86 -8.58
CA TYR A 19 -13.42 -9.85 -9.35
C TYR A 19 -13.76 -9.84 -10.86
N ILE A 20 -15.03 -9.61 -11.20
CA ILE A 20 -15.49 -9.54 -12.59
C ILE A 20 -15.04 -8.23 -13.27
N ASN A 21 -14.95 -7.10 -12.54
CA ASN A 21 -14.54 -5.81 -13.11
C ASN A 21 -13.01 -5.64 -13.24
N ILE A 22 -12.21 -6.42 -12.50
CA ILE A 22 -10.74 -6.35 -12.54
C ILE A 22 -10.15 -7.10 -13.75
N GLY A 23 -10.95 -7.84 -14.54
CA GLY A 23 -10.51 -8.34 -15.84
C GLY A 23 -9.19 -9.12 -15.79
N LEU A 24 -9.07 -10.10 -14.90
CA LEU A 24 -7.96 -11.05 -14.86
C LEU A 24 -8.09 -12.11 -15.99
N GLU A 25 -8.21 -11.65 -17.23
CA GLU A 25 -7.94 -12.44 -18.42
C GLU A 25 -6.43 -12.41 -18.65
N ASN A 26 -5.65 -13.24 -17.93
CA ASN A 26 -4.33 -13.73 -18.37
C ASN A 26 -3.74 -14.77 -17.40
N HIS A 27 -4.28 -15.99 -17.49
CA HIS A 27 -3.87 -17.20 -16.76
C HIS A 27 -2.47 -17.76 -17.11
N ARG A 28 -1.51 -16.92 -17.57
CA ARG A 28 -0.17 -17.37 -18.02
C ARG A 28 1.00 -16.97 -17.12
N PHE A 29 0.81 -16.08 -16.14
CA PHE A 29 1.92 -15.56 -15.34
C PHE A 29 2.28 -16.35 -14.07
N ILE A 30 1.35 -17.14 -13.52
CA ILE A 30 1.59 -17.84 -12.24
C ILE A 30 2.43 -19.12 -12.43
N LEU A 31 2.41 -19.75 -13.61
CA LEU A 31 3.10 -21.03 -13.84
C LEU A 31 4.60 -20.91 -14.19
N LEU A 32 5.13 -19.71 -14.43
CA LEU A 32 6.56 -19.53 -14.71
C LEU A 32 7.42 -19.32 -13.45
N PHE A 33 6.81 -19.05 -12.30
CA PHE A 33 7.56 -18.70 -11.07
C PHE A 33 7.92 -19.90 -10.18
N LEU A 34 7.44 -21.11 -10.48
CA LEU A 34 7.63 -22.30 -9.64
C LEU A 34 8.42 -23.45 -10.30
N LYS A 35 9.17 -23.21 -11.39
CA LYS A 35 9.88 -24.29 -12.10
C LYS A 35 11.40 -24.20 -12.21
N ASP A 36 12.06 -23.21 -11.60
CA ASP A 36 13.53 -23.06 -11.70
C ASP A 36 14.26 -23.12 -10.35
N ASN A 37 13.96 -24.14 -9.53
CA ASN A 37 14.83 -24.53 -8.42
C ASN A 37 14.97 -26.05 -8.34
N ASN A 38 15.51 -26.67 -9.40
CA ASN A 38 16.17 -27.97 -9.25
C ASN A 38 17.16 -28.26 -10.38
N ASN A 39 18.41 -28.50 -9.94
CA ASN A 39 19.42 -29.39 -10.52
C ASN A 39 20.61 -28.75 -11.26
N LYS A 40 21.78 -28.83 -10.59
CA LYS A 40 23.13 -28.65 -11.17
C LYS A 40 23.58 -29.94 -11.86
N LYS A 41 24.20 -29.84 -13.05
CA LYS A 41 25.61 -30.24 -13.35
C LYS A 41 25.86 -30.65 -14.82
N HIS A 42 26.97 -30.09 -15.33
CA HIS A 42 27.95 -30.58 -16.32
C HIS A 42 27.64 -30.65 -17.83
N GLY A 43 28.47 -29.95 -18.63
CA GLY A 43 28.89 -30.43 -19.96
C GLY A 43 29.27 -29.40 -21.04
N LYS A 44 30.54 -28.97 -21.05
CA LYS A 44 31.42 -28.56 -22.19
C LYS A 44 31.07 -27.41 -23.18
N MET A 45 31.99 -26.44 -23.16
CA MET A 45 32.63 -25.66 -24.25
C MET A 45 32.09 -25.76 -25.68
N HIS A 46 31.75 -24.61 -26.26
CA HIS A 46 32.49 -24.08 -27.41
C HIS A 46 32.49 -22.54 -27.43
N THR A 47 33.67 -21.99 -27.66
CA THR A 47 34.05 -20.58 -27.76
C THR A 47 33.34 -19.84 -28.89
N LYS A 48 32.93 -18.59 -28.64
CA LYS A 48 33.30 -17.41 -29.43
C LYS A 48 32.92 -16.14 -28.66
N GLU A 49 33.94 -15.41 -28.25
CA GLU A 49 33.83 -14.06 -27.70
C GLU A 49 33.23 -13.14 -28.76
N THR A 50 32.19 -12.40 -28.40
CA THR A 50 31.91 -11.12 -29.01
C THR A 50 31.34 -10.21 -27.93
N ASN A 51 32.19 -9.26 -27.53
CA ASN A 51 31.92 -8.17 -26.62
C ASN A 51 30.63 -7.41 -27.04
N MET A 52 29.57 -7.54 -26.24
CA MET A 52 28.52 -6.54 -26.15
C MET A 52 28.06 -6.47 -24.69
N ARG A 53 28.62 -5.51 -23.97
CA ARG A 53 28.23 -5.15 -22.61
C ARG A 53 26.82 -4.55 -22.68
N LEU A 54 25.80 -5.39 -22.53
CA LEU A 54 24.44 -4.92 -22.23
C LEU A 54 24.33 -4.78 -20.72
N GLU A 55 24.64 -3.60 -20.21
CA GLU A 55 24.20 -3.20 -18.88
C GLU A 55 22.67 -3.18 -18.92
N HIS A 56 22.04 -4.21 -18.36
CA HIS A 56 20.60 -4.23 -18.14
C HIS A 56 20.33 -3.61 -16.76
N PRO A 57 19.64 -2.46 -16.70
CA PRO A 57 19.02 -2.00 -15.47
C PRO A 57 17.81 -2.90 -15.18
N ASP A 58 17.37 -2.93 -13.92
CA ASP A 58 16.12 -3.56 -13.45
C ASP A 58 16.24 -4.97 -12.85
N ILE A 59 17.35 -5.28 -12.17
CA ILE A 59 17.26 -6.08 -10.95
C ILE A 59 17.17 -5.08 -9.81
N ALA A 60 15.96 -4.87 -9.28
CA ALA A 60 15.77 -4.15 -8.03
C ALA A 60 16.73 -4.75 -6.99
N ASP A 61 17.61 -3.90 -6.48
CA ASP A 61 18.67 -4.26 -5.55
C ASP A 61 18.06 -4.89 -4.28
N PRO A 62 18.46 -6.11 -3.89
CA PRO A 62 18.07 -6.71 -2.61
C PRO A 62 18.43 -5.85 -1.37
N LEU A 63 19.24 -4.79 -1.53
CA LEU A 63 19.60 -3.82 -0.50
C LEU A 63 18.62 -2.63 -0.35
N GLU A 64 17.60 -2.49 -1.21
CA GLU A 64 16.48 -1.55 -0.97
C GLU A 64 15.51 -2.06 0.11
N ALA A 65 15.61 -3.34 0.48
CA ALA A 65 14.93 -3.90 1.62
C ALA A 65 15.57 -3.40 2.93
N VAL A 66 14.89 -2.43 3.54
CA VAL A 66 15.05 -1.95 4.94
C VAL A 66 16.29 -1.09 5.20
N LYS A 67 16.20 0.18 4.80
CA LYS A 67 16.86 1.27 5.56
C LYS A 67 15.89 1.86 6.56
N ALA A 68 15.64 1.13 7.65
CA ALA A 68 15.10 1.72 8.87
C ALA A 68 16.14 2.69 9.42
N ASN A 69 16.01 3.97 9.09
CA ASN A 69 17.02 4.98 9.43
C ASN A 69 16.61 5.85 10.61
N ARG A 70 15.34 5.79 11.06
CA ARG A 70 14.81 6.69 12.08
C ARG A 70 13.80 5.98 12.98
N THR A 71 13.69 6.47 14.21
CA THR A 71 12.73 6.01 15.19
C THR A 71 12.00 7.20 15.81
N ILE A 72 10.71 7.05 16.07
CA ILE A 72 9.91 8.02 16.84
C ILE A 72 9.51 7.39 18.18
N GLU A 73 9.51 8.18 19.25
CA GLU A 73 9.05 7.73 20.56
C GLU A 73 7.56 8.07 20.72
N VAL A 74 6.74 7.06 20.96
CA VAL A 74 5.29 7.20 21.16
C VAL A 74 4.86 6.30 22.31
N ASP A 75 4.24 6.88 23.35
CA ASP A 75 3.82 6.16 24.56
C ASP A 75 4.93 5.32 25.21
N GLY A 76 6.19 5.79 25.16
CA GLY A 76 7.37 5.09 25.67
C GLY A 76 7.82 3.89 24.82
N ARG A 77 7.25 3.72 23.62
CA ARG A 77 7.70 2.74 22.62
C ARG A 77 8.48 3.44 21.50
N MET A 78 9.53 2.79 21.02
CA MET A 78 10.32 3.26 19.89
C MET A 78 9.77 2.63 18.61
N ILE A 79 9.16 3.43 17.76
CA ILE A 79 8.54 3.00 16.51
C ILE A 79 9.49 3.26 15.34
N ALA A 80 9.75 2.24 14.52
CA ALA A 80 10.67 2.34 13.40
C ALA A 80 9.99 2.92 12.16
N ILE A 81 10.64 3.91 11.55
CA ILE A 81 10.18 4.55 10.30
C ILE A 81 11.31 4.63 9.27
N ASP A 82 10.92 4.68 8.00
CA ASP A 82 11.85 4.92 6.90
C ASP A 82 12.21 6.42 6.74
N ASP A 83 13.02 6.72 5.72
CA ASP A 83 13.47 8.06 5.37
C ASP A 83 12.35 8.98 4.84
N GLU A 84 11.28 8.41 4.29
CA GLU A 84 10.08 9.11 3.85
C GLU A 84 9.01 9.23 4.95
N GLY A 85 9.21 8.55 6.08
CA GLY A 85 8.36 8.56 7.26
C GLY A 85 7.24 7.52 7.26
N TYR A 86 7.35 6.47 6.44
CA TYR A 86 6.48 5.30 6.52
C TYR A 86 6.88 4.41 7.69
N LEU A 87 5.89 3.76 8.29
CA LEU A 87 6.14 2.72 9.27
C LEU A 87 6.83 1.52 8.60
N ILE A 88 7.80 0.95 9.31
CA ILE A 88 8.45 -0.31 8.90
C ILE A 88 7.54 -1.49 9.21
N ASP A 89 6.86 -1.44 10.37
CA ASP A 89 5.87 -2.43 10.78
C ASP A 89 4.47 -1.81 10.77
N PHE A 90 3.52 -2.48 10.14
CA PHE A 90 2.12 -2.05 10.09
C PHE A 90 1.47 -2.11 11.48
N ASP A 91 1.83 -3.09 12.30
CA ASP A 91 1.23 -3.32 13.62
C ASP A 91 1.66 -2.28 14.67
N ASP A 92 2.70 -1.50 14.36
CA ASP A 92 3.11 -0.37 15.18
C ASP A 92 2.15 0.83 15.08
N TRP A 93 1.23 0.83 14.10
CA TRP A 93 0.30 1.93 13.91
C TRP A 93 -0.63 2.13 15.11
N SER A 94 -0.80 3.38 15.52
CA SER A 94 -1.82 3.83 16.44
C SER A 94 -2.23 5.28 16.13
N PRO A 95 -3.35 5.77 16.69
CA PRO A 95 -3.68 7.19 16.59
C PRO A 95 -2.56 8.09 17.12
N ALA A 96 -1.92 7.74 18.25
CA ALA A 96 -0.81 8.50 18.80
C ALA A 96 0.42 8.53 17.86
N VAL A 97 0.68 7.42 17.15
CA VAL A 97 1.74 7.37 16.12
C VAL A 97 1.42 8.31 14.96
N THR A 98 0.16 8.32 14.52
CA THR A 98 -0.31 9.20 13.45
C THR A 98 -0.17 10.68 13.85
N GLU A 99 -0.53 11.02 15.08
CA GLU A 99 -0.36 12.38 15.63
C GLU A 99 1.10 12.81 15.66
N ALA A 100 2.01 11.95 16.15
CA ALA A 100 3.44 12.22 16.16
C ALA A 100 4.02 12.43 14.74
N LEU A 101 3.59 11.61 13.77
CA LEU A 101 3.98 11.76 12.37
C LEU A 101 3.44 13.06 11.75
N ALA A 102 2.21 13.45 12.10
CA ALA A 102 1.60 14.67 11.60
C ALA A 102 2.23 15.93 12.19
N GLU A 103 2.53 15.92 13.50
CA GLU A 103 3.26 17.00 14.17
C GLU A 103 4.65 17.19 13.56
N ALA A 104 5.40 16.11 13.35
CA ALA A 104 6.70 16.15 12.68
C ALA A 104 6.63 16.69 11.24
N ALA A 105 5.49 16.50 10.57
CA ALA A 105 5.22 17.03 9.22
C ALA A 105 4.63 18.45 9.22
N GLY A 106 4.34 19.04 10.38
CA GLY A 106 3.70 20.35 10.51
C GLY A 106 2.23 20.36 10.05
N VAL A 107 1.55 19.21 10.09
CA VAL A 107 0.15 19.05 9.67
C VAL A 107 -0.74 18.92 10.91
N LYS A 108 -1.74 19.79 11.02
CA LYS A 108 -2.75 19.69 12.08
C LYS A 108 -3.90 18.79 11.61
N LEU A 109 -4.04 17.62 12.23
CA LEU A 109 -5.11 16.68 11.93
C LEU A 109 -6.46 17.21 12.44
N THR A 110 -7.42 17.37 11.54
CA THR A 110 -8.83 17.64 11.85
C THR A 110 -9.65 16.36 11.73
N GLU A 111 -10.93 16.40 12.10
CA GLU A 111 -11.86 15.26 11.92
C GLU A 111 -11.88 14.75 10.47
N GLU A 112 -11.77 15.65 9.49
CA GLU A 112 -11.75 15.28 8.06
C GLU A 112 -10.46 14.53 7.69
N HIS A 113 -9.35 14.81 8.37
CA HIS A 113 -8.12 14.05 8.16
C HIS A 113 -8.27 12.63 8.71
N TRP A 114 -8.83 12.51 9.92
CA TRP A 114 -9.06 11.23 10.58
C TRP A 114 -10.01 10.33 9.79
N LEU A 115 -11.08 10.88 9.20
CA LEU A 115 -11.97 10.11 8.32
C LEU A 115 -11.23 9.40 7.18
N LEU A 116 -10.28 10.11 6.55
CA LEU A 116 -9.48 9.54 5.46
C LEU A 116 -8.44 8.54 5.97
N ILE A 117 -7.74 8.88 7.06
CA ILE A 117 -6.71 8.06 7.68
C ILE A 117 -7.30 6.72 8.14
N ASP A 118 -8.41 6.75 8.88
CA ASP A 118 -9.06 5.55 9.41
C ASP A 118 -9.65 4.69 8.28
N PHE A 119 -10.17 5.31 7.22
CA PHE A 119 -10.61 4.59 6.05
C PHE A 119 -9.45 3.84 5.38
N LEU A 120 -8.32 4.52 5.14
CA LEU A 120 -7.14 3.93 4.53
C LEU A 120 -6.56 2.80 5.39
N HIS A 121 -6.46 3.00 6.70
CA HIS A 121 -5.94 1.99 7.63
C HIS A 121 -6.82 0.73 7.62
N ARG A 122 -8.15 0.89 7.72
CA ARG A 122 -9.09 -0.24 7.67
C ARG A 122 -9.07 -0.95 6.33
N PHE A 123 -9.05 -0.19 5.23
CA PHE A 123 -8.99 -0.77 3.89
C PHE A 123 -7.70 -1.57 3.69
N TYR A 124 -6.56 -1.04 4.10
CA TYR A 124 -5.29 -1.76 4.00
C TYR A 124 -5.26 -3.00 4.90
N LYS A 125 -5.79 -2.90 6.12
CA LYS A 125 -5.91 -4.04 7.03
C LYS A 125 -6.77 -5.18 6.46
N GLU A 126 -7.80 -4.86 5.68
CA GLU A 126 -8.72 -5.84 5.09
C GLU A 126 -8.22 -6.41 3.76
N TYR A 127 -7.61 -5.58 2.91
CA TYR A 127 -7.28 -5.93 1.52
C TYR A 127 -5.78 -6.01 1.24
N GLU A 128 -4.92 -5.62 2.19
CA GLU A 128 -3.44 -5.54 2.06
C GLU A 128 -2.97 -4.71 0.86
N ILE A 129 -3.84 -3.87 0.31
CA ILE A 129 -3.63 -3.04 -0.88
C ILE A 129 -4.19 -1.66 -0.59
N ALA A 130 -3.44 -0.61 -0.94
CA ALA A 130 -3.96 0.75 -0.80
C ALA A 130 -4.95 1.06 -1.94
N PRO A 131 -6.11 1.70 -1.64
CA PRO A 131 -7.13 1.97 -2.63
C PRO A 131 -6.69 3.10 -3.57
N GLU A 132 -7.13 3.04 -4.83
CA GLU A 132 -7.01 4.17 -5.74
C GLU A 132 -7.97 5.31 -5.35
N ILE A 133 -7.60 6.55 -5.69
CA ILE A 133 -8.40 7.75 -5.35
C ILE A 133 -9.88 7.63 -5.77
N PRO A 134 -10.25 7.14 -6.97
CA PRO A 134 -11.66 7.01 -7.34
C PRO A 134 -12.44 5.95 -6.54
N ILE A 135 -11.76 4.91 -6.04
CA ILE A 135 -12.38 3.89 -5.17
C ILE A 135 -12.59 4.49 -3.79
N LEU A 136 -11.56 5.13 -3.26
CA LEU A 136 -11.58 5.84 -1.98
C LEU A 136 -12.71 6.89 -1.93
N ALA A 137 -12.79 7.74 -2.95
CA ALA A 137 -13.81 8.79 -3.03
C ALA A 137 -15.24 8.24 -2.99
N ARG A 138 -15.49 7.15 -3.75
CA ARG A 138 -16.81 6.50 -3.80
C ARG A 138 -17.18 5.86 -2.48
N ASN A 139 -16.24 5.20 -1.80
CA ASN A 139 -16.51 4.56 -0.52
C ASN A 139 -16.74 5.59 0.59
N LEU A 140 -15.92 6.64 0.68
CA LEU A 140 -16.13 7.72 1.64
C LEU A 140 -17.43 8.48 1.40
N CYS A 141 -17.83 8.67 0.13
CA CYS A 141 -19.14 9.25 -0.17
C CYS A 141 -20.29 8.38 0.32
N LYS A 142 -20.20 7.06 0.20
CA LYS A 142 -21.22 6.15 0.73
C LYS A 142 -21.25 6.13 2.26
N ASP A 143 -20.08 6.07 2.90
CA ASP A 143 -19.95 5.97 4.35
C ASP A 143 -20.40 7.24 5.07
N GLN A 144 -20.07 8.41 4.53
CA GLN A 144 -20.35 9.71 5.14
C GLN A 144 -21.58 10.42 4.54
N ASN A 145 -22.18 9.84 3.49
CA ASN A 145 -23.17 10.52 2.64
C ASN A 145 -22.68 11.89 2.13
N ASP A 146 -21.37 12.01 1.88
CA ASP A 146 -20.69 13.24 1.47
C ASP A 146 -19.68 12.97 0.35
N CYS A 147 -19.98 13.46 -0.86
CA CYS A 147 -19.18 13.24 -2.07
C CYS A 147 -18.05 14.27 -2.28
N ARG A 148 -17.67 15.04 -1.27
CA ARG A 148 -16.59 16.04 -1.39
C ARG A 148 -15.18 15.49 -1.60
N TRP A 149 -14.97 14.17 -1.39
CA TRP A 149 -13.68 13.45 -1.43
C TRP A 149 -13.02 13.35 -2.83
N THR A 150 -12.82 14.48 -3.49
CA THR A 150 -12.10 14.55 -4.77
C THR A 150 -10.59 14.59 -4.55
N LYS A 151 -9.79 14.25 -5.58
CA LYS A 151 -8.32 14.38 -5.53
C LYS A 151 -7.90 15.76 -5.04
N ARG A 152 -8.50 16.82 -5.60
CA ARG A 152 -8.23 18.21 -5.23
C ARG A 152 -8.54 18.49 -3.76
N TYR A 153 -9.63 17.95 -3.23
CA TYR A 153 -9.98 18.13 -1.83
C TYR A 153 -9.00 17.39 -0.89
N ILE A 154 -8.58 16.19 -1.26
CA ILE A 154 -7.54 15.45 -0.51
C ILE A 154 -6.23 16.24 -0.50
N GLU A 155 -5.82 16.85 -1.61
CA GLU A 155 -4.64 17.72 -1.69
C GLU A 155 -4.78 19.01 -0.86
N THR A 156 -6.01 19.50 -0.62
CA THR A 156 -6.23 20.64 0.29
C THR A 156 -6.12 20.25 1.76
N LEU A 157 -6.50 19.02 2.11
CA LEU A 157 -6.36 18.48 3.47
C LEU A 157 -4.90 18.11 3.74
N PHE A 158 -4.30 17.34 2.84
CA PHE A 158 -2.94 16.85 2.97
C PHE A 158 -2.07 17.55 1.93
N PRO A 159 -1.15 18.46 2.33
CA PRO A 159 -0.25 19.14 1.40
C PRO A 159 0.63 18.19 0.57
N GLY A 160 0.89 16.99 1.09
CA GLY A 160 1.57 15.89 0.38
C GLY A 160 0.64 14.93 -0.36
N GLY A 161 -0.63 15.30 -0.55
CA GLY A 161 -1.66 14.53 -1.24
C GLY A 161 -1.99 13.19 -0.59
N ALA A 162 -2.50 12.26 -1.41
CA ALA A 162 -2.89 10.92 -0.97
C ALA A 162 -1.71 10.12 -0.39
N LYS A 163 -0.49 10.34 -0.88
CA LYS A 163 0.73 9.71 -0.37
C LYS A 163 0.95 10.00 1.12
N MET A 164 0.75 11.25 1.53
CA MET A 164 0.85 11.67 2.93
C MET A 164 -0.26 11.05 3.79
N ALA A 165 -1.49 10.98 3.29
CA ALA A 165 -2.59 10.32 3.99
C ALA A 165 -2.31 8.83 4.21
N CYS A 166 -1.77 8.12 3.20
CA CYS A 166 -1.39 6.71 3.33
C CYS A 166 -0.29 6.49 4.36
N ARG A 167 0.70 7.38 4.41
CA ARG A 167 1.76 7.37 5.43
C ARG A 167 1.19 7.50 6.85
N PHE A 168 0.27 8.44 7.06
CA PHE A 168 -0.37 8.64 8.37
C PHE A 168 -1.32 7.50 8.74
N ALA A 169 -1.94 6.84 7.77
CA ALA A 169 -2.72 5.63 7.99
C ALA A 169 -1.87 4.37 8.30
N GLY A 170 -0.55 4.52 8.39
CA GLY A 170 0.36 3.45 8.78
C GLY A 170 0.64 2.43 7.69
N LEU A 171 0.25 2.70 6.45
CA LEU A 171 0.57 1.82 5.34
C LEU A 171 2.08 1.77 5.20
N THR A 172 2.63 0.56 5.04
CA THR A 172 4.05 0.42 4.65
C THR A 172 4.25 1.02 3.26
N ARG A 173 5.49 1.39 2.93
CA ARG A 173 5.85 2.03 1.65
C ARG A 173 5.09 1.38 0.47
N PRO A 174 4.23 2.13 -0.25
CA PRO A 174 3.39 1.55 -1.28
C PRO A 174 4.23 1.09 -2.47
N VAL A 175 3.98 -0.12 -2.95
CA VAL A 175 4.52 -0.64 -4.20
C VAL A 175 3.57 -0.27 -5.36
N GLY A 176 4.06 0.46 -6.36
CA GLY A 176 3.27 0.83 -7.56
C GLY A 176 2.54 2.18 -7.47
N ARG A 177 1.38 2.29 -8.13
CA ARG A 177 0.59 3.57 -8.25
C ARG A 177 -0.40 3.80 -7.10
N SER A 178 -0.49 2.88 -6.16
CA SER A 178 -1.39 2.98 -5.02
C SER A 178 -0.98 4.19 -4.16
N CYS A 179 -1.91 5.11 -3.90
CA CYS A 179 -1.70 6.42 -3.23
C CYS A 179 -1.00 7.54 -4.03
N LEU A 180 -0.79 7.42 -5.34
CA LEU A 180 -0.22 8.47 -6.22
C LEU A 180 -1.27 9.29 -6.99
#